data_AF-A0A2Z6N9Y8-F1
#
_entry.id   AF-A0A2Z6N9Y8-F1
#
_cell.length_a   1.000
_cell.length_b   1.000
_cell.length_c   1.000
_cell.angle_alpha   90.00
_cell.angle_beta   90.00
_cell.angle_gamma   90.00
#
_symmetry.space_group_name_H-M   'P 1'
#
loop_
_entity.id
_entity.type
_entity.pdbx_description
1 polymer ?
#
loop_
_entity_poly.entity_id
_entity_poly.type
_entity_poly.pdbx_seq_one_letter_code
_entity_poly.pdbx_strand_id
1 'polypeptide(L)'
;MWLVYKGDMEDYIDMLIRDIKGNTIQATINNSKIEIWFVGATKVDEIDYPGMPTTVFNFKDFAEIQAGNYEPNLLVDAIGFVEAIKKCATASYGKKGNVAFTLKDLRYKLYDINYSHHQ
;
A
#
# COMPACT_ATOMS: atom_id res chain seq x y z
N MET A 1 -7.76 -14.18 4.97
CA MET A 1 -8.59 -13.45 3.98
C MET A 1 -9.08 -12.19 4.64
N TRP A 2 -8.68 -11.03 4.13
CA TRP A 2 -8.92 -9.73 4.77
C TRP A 2 -9.95 -8.96 3.96
N LEU A 3 -11.03 -8.52 4.61
CA LEU A 3 -11.96 -7.54 4.07
C LEU A 3 -11.60 -6.20 4.71
N VAL A 4 -11.16 -5.25 3.91
CA VAL A 4 -10.77 -3.90 4.36
C VAL A 4 -11.86 -2.94 3.90
N TYR A 5 -12.41 -2.19 4.83
CA TYR A 5 -13.38 -1.13 4.55
C TYR A 5 -12.81 0.21 5.01
N LYS A 6 -12.93 1.23 4.17
CA LYS A 6 -12.68 2.62 4.59
C LYS A 6 -13.93 3.08 5.32
N GLY A 7 -13.81 3.44 6.59
CA GLY A 7 -14.91 4.02 7.37
C GLY A 7 -15.33 5.39 6.86
N ASP A 8 -16.47 5.89 7.34
CA ASP A 8 -17.05 7.18 6.90
C ASP A 8 -16.27 8.42 7.41
N MET A 9 -15.28 8.25 8.29
CA MET A 9 -14.41 9.34 8.76
C MET A 9 -13.01 9.21 8.15
N GLU A 10 -12.40 10.34 7.80
CA GLU A 10 -11.18 10.41 6.97
C GLU A 10 -9.92 9.79 7.59
N ASP A 11 -9.91 9.56 8.92
CA ASP A 11 -8.67 9.30 9.67
C ASP A 11 -8.50 7.88 10.23
N TYR A 12 -9.46 6.96 9.97
CA TYR A 12 -9.32 5.58 10.46
C TYR A 12 -9.70 4.46 9.47
N ILE A 13 -9.03 3.32 9.61
CA ILE A 13 -9.32 2.08 8.88
C ILE A 13 -9.69 1.00 9.90
N ASP A 14 -10.85 0.36 9.74
CA ASP A 14 -11.21 -0.81 10.51
C ASP A 14 -10.76 -2.10 9.81
N MET A 15 -10.14 -2.98 10.59
CA MET A 15 -9.61 -4.27 10.18
C MET A 15 -10.27 -5.39 10.99
N LEU A 16 -10.68 -6.46 10.30
CA LEU A 16 -11.13 -7.70 10.94
C LEU A 16 -10.07 -8.79 10.74
N ILE A 17 -9.39 -9.14 11.83
CA ILE A 17 -8.42 -10.23 11.92
C ILE A 17 -9.17 -11.52 12.27
N ARG A 18 -8.80 -12.65 11.67
CA ARG A 18 -9.34 -13.97 12.02
C ARG A 18 -8.25 -14.80 12.68
N ASP A 19 -8.51 -15.32 13.88
CA ASP A 19 -7.60 -16.26 14.54
C ASP A 19 -7.67 -17.67 13.90
N ILE A 20 -6.80 -18.58 14.35
CA ILE A 20 -6.73 -19.96 13.85
C ILE A 20 -8.00 -20.79 14.13
N LYS A 21 -8.84 -20.35 15.06
CA LYS A 21 -10.13 -20.97 15.41
C LYS A 21 -11.31 -20.33 14.66
N GLY A 22 -11.04 -19.29 13.87
CA GLY A 22 -12.05 -18.54 13.12
C GLY A 22 -12.73 -17.42 13.91
N ASN A 23 -12.26 -17.07 15.12
CA ASN A 23 -12.76 -15.92 15.86
C ASN A 23 -12.31 -14.62 15.18
N THR A 24 -13.18 -13.62 15.21
CA THR A 24 -12.88 -12.30 14.66
C THR A 24 -12.33 -11.38 15.75
N ILE A 25 -11.17 -10.78 15.50
CA ILE A 25 -10.53 -9.74 16.31
C ILE A 25 -10.63 -8.43 15.53
N GLN A 26 -11.15 -7.39 16.16
CA GLN A 26 -11.22 -6.07 15.55
C GLN A 26 -9.95 -5.27 15.85
N ALA A 27 -9.38 -4.67 14.81
CA ALA A 27 -8.28 -3.73 14.92
C ALA A 27 -8.64 -2.45 14.17
N THR A 28 -8.20 -1.31 14.69
CA THR A 28 -8.44 -0.01 14.07
C THR A 28 -7.09 0.68 13.88
N ILE A 29 -6.85 1.19 12.68
CA ILE A 29 -5.70 2.03 12.38
C ILE A 29 -6.16 3.48 12.46
N ASN A 30 -5.53 4.30 13.31
CA ASN A 30 -5.80 5.73 13.43
C ASN A 30 -4.47 6.49 13.43
N ASN A 31 -4.29 7.47 12.53
CA ASN A 31 -3.14 8.38 12.53
C ASN A 31 -1.77 7.69 12.71
N SER A 32 -1.55 6.58 11.99
CA SER A 32 -0.34 5.73 12.04
C SER A 32 -0.15 4.86 13.30
N LYS A 33 -1.12 4.82 14.22
CA LYS A 33 -1.18 3.87 15.33
C LYS A 33 -2.14 2.74 14.98
N ILE A 34 -1.74 1.51 15.30
CA ILE A 34 -2.61 0.33 15.22
C ILE A 34 -3.07 0.04 16.64
N GLU A 35 -4.37 0.17 16.88
CA GLU A 35 -5.01 -0.21 18.14
C GLU A 35 -5.77 -1.52 17.91
N ILE A 36 -5.47 -2.53 18.74
CA ILE A 36 -6.11 -3.86 18.65
C ILE A 36 -6.94 -4.06 19.91
N TRP A 37 -8.22 -4.33 19.74
CA TRP A 37 -9.14 -4.53 20.87
C TRP A 37 -9.39 -6.01 21.09
N PHE A 38 -8.83 -6.53 22.18
CA PHE A 38 -9.13 -7.88 22.65
C PHE A 38 -10.42 -7.88 23.47
N VAL A 39 -11.37 -8.75 23.13
CA VAL A 39 -12.59 -8.95 23.91
C VAL A 39 -12.45 -10.15 24.85
N GLY A 40 -12.89 -10.03 26.10
CA GLY A 40 -13.00 -11.14 27.06
C GLY A 40 -11.71 -11.95 27.29
N ALA A 41 -11.83 -13.29 27.28
CA ALA A 41 -10.77 -14.26 27.58
C ALA A 41 -9.75 -14.49 26.44
N THR A 42 -9.50 -13.48 25.60
CA THR A 42 -8.55 -13.61 24.49
C THR A 42 -7.13 -13.77 25.05
N LYS A 43 -6.47 -14.85 24.63
CA LYS A 43 -5.05 -15.10 24.93
C LYS A 43 -4.23 -14.87 23.67
N VAL A 44 -3.12 -14.17 23.81
CA VAL A 44 -2.15 -13.93 22.76
C VAL A 44 -0.90 -14.71 23.13
N ASP A 45 -0.60 -15.73 22.33
CA ASP A 45 0.62 -16.51 22.46
C ASP A 45 1.52 -16.20 21.26
N GLU A 46 2.82 -16.05 21.50
CA GLU A 46 3.81 -15.94 20.43
C GLU A 46 3.98 -17.33 19.80
N ILE A 47 3.74 -17.42 18.49
CA ILE A 47 3.88 -18.66 17.73
C ILE A 47 4.80 -18.38 16.55
N ASP A 48 5.90 -19.13 16.46
CA ASP A 48 6.71 -19.18 15.25
C ASP A 48 5.90 -19.89 14.15
N TYR A 49 5.51 -19.15 13.11
CA TYR A 49 4.73 -19.66 12.00
C TYR A 49 5.61 -19.74 10.75
N PRO A 50 6.30 -20.88 10.51
CA PRO A 50 7.14 -21.05 9.33
C PRO A 50 6.27 -20.95 8.08
N GLY A 51 6.55 -19.94 7.24
CA GLY A 51 5.81 -19.66 6.01
C GLY A 51 4.82 -18.51 6.07
N MET A 52 4.79 -17.70 7.14
CA MET A 52 4.11 -16.41 7.10
C MET A 52 4.75 -15.55 6.01
N PRO A 53 3.99 -15.05 5.01
CA PRO A 53 4.54 -14.16 4.01
C PRO A 53 4.97 -12.88 4.72
N THR A 54 6.27 -12.73 4.97
CA THR A 54 6.85 -11.40 5.11
C THR A 54 6.57 -10.71 3.80
N THR A 55 5.83 -9.61 3.80
CA THR A 55 5.71 -8.76 2.61
C THR A 55 7.12 -8.24 2.31
N VAL A 56 7.89 -9.01 1.52
CA VAL A 56 9.22 -8.61 1.09
C VAL A 56 9.02 -7.70 -0.09
N PHE A 57 8.75 -6.43 0.19
CA PHE A 57 8.81 -5.42 -0.86
C PHE A 57 10.26 -5.31 -1.32
N ASN A 58 10.48 -5.46 -2.62
CA ASN A 58 11.80 -5.29 -3.21
C ASN A 58 11.86 -3.91 -3.86
N PHE A 59 12.03 -2.88 -3.03
CA PHE A 59 12.05 -1.51 -3.50
C PHE A 59 13.31 -1.22 -4.32
N LYS A 60 13.11 -0.83 -5.57
CA LYS A 60 14.18 -0.35 -6.44
C LYS A 60 14.25 1.17 -6.40
N ASP A 61 15.45 1.71 -6.40
CA ASP A 61 15.65 3.14 -6.39
C ASP A 61 15.30 3.79 -7.74
N PHE A 62 14.63 4.93 -7.71
CA PHE A 62 14.25 5.64 -8.93
C PHE A 62 15.46 6.09 -9.78
N ALA A 63 16.60 6.42 -9.18
CA ALA A 63 17.79 6.77 -9.94
C ALA A 63 18.38 5.54 -10.65
N GLU A 64 18.30 4.36 -10.05
CA GLU A 64 18.72 3.10 -10.72
C GLU A 64 17.77 2.73 -11.85
N ILE A 65 16.45 2.90 -11.66
CA ILE A 65 15.46 2.70 -12.73
C ILE A 65 15.76 3.64 -13.91
N GLN A 66 16.00 4.94 -13.65
CA GLN A 66 16.36 5.91 -14.69
C GLN A 66 17.69 5.60 -15.38
N ALA A 67 18.66 5.06 -14.67
CA ALA A 67 19.95 4.67 -15.22
C ALA A 67 19.90 3.39 -16.07
N GLY A 68 18.74 2.72 -16.15
CA GLY A 68 18.60 1.45 -16.87
C GLY A 68 19.11 0.24 -16.08
N ASN A 69 19.39 0.40 -14.79
CA ASN A 69 19.90 -0.67 -13.93
C ASN A 69 18.76 -1.55 -13.39
N TYR A 70 17.93 -2.06 -14.29
CA TYR A 70 16.81 -2.94 -13.99
C TYR A 70 16.72 -4.08 -15.02
N GLU A 71 16.08 -5.18 -14.64
CA GLU A 71 15.79 -6.27 -15.57
C GLU A 71 14.50 -5.95 -16.35
N PRO A 72 14.53 -5.90 -17.70
CA PRO A 72 13.38 -5.46 -18.51
C PRO A 72 12.06 -6.23 -18.30
N ASN A 73 12.12 -7.42 -17.69
CA ASN A 73 10.96 -8.28 -17.45
C ASN A 73 10.63 -8.47 -15.96
N LEU A 74 11.32 -7.77 -15.06
CA LEU A 74 11.08 -7.84 -13.63
C LEU A 74 10.22 -6.66 -13.19
N LEU A 75 9.09 -6.95 -12.53
CA LEU A 75 8.32 -5.93 -11.84
C LEU A 75 9.09 -5.49 -10.60
N VAL A 76 9.32 -4.18 -10.47
CA VAL A 76 9.99 -3.58 -9.32
C VAL A 76 8.98 -2.80 -8.48
N ASP A 77 9.09 -2.91 -7.16
CA ASP A 77 8.36 -2.03 -6.25
C ASP A 77 9.08 -0.68 -6.19
N ALA A 78 8.34 0.42 -6.13
CA ALA A 78 8.90 1.75 -5.93
C ALA A 78 8.10 2.49 -4.87
N ILE A 79 8.79 3.22 -3.99
CA ILE A 79 8.18 3.98 -2.89
C ILE A 79 8.70 5.42 -2.88
N GLY A 80 7.80 6.37 -2.67
CA GLY A 80 8.10 7.80 -2.57
C GLY A 80 6.93 8.59 -2.01
N PHE A 81 7.19 9.84 -1.64
CA PHE A 81 6.17 10.79 -1.20
C PHE A 81 5.54 11.49 -2.42
N VAL A 82 4.22 11.59 -2.50
CA VAL A 82 3.55 12.37 -3.55
C VAL A 82 3.67 13.85 -3.19
N GLU A 83 4.57 14.55 -3.87
CA GLU A 83 4.80 15.98 -3.67
C GLU A 83 3.64 16.81 -4.26
N ALA A 84 3.17 16.43 -5.46
CA ALA A 84 2.08 17.14 -6.14
C ALA A 84 1.32 16.23 -7.09
N ILE A 85 0.00 16.38 -7.14
CA ILE A 85 -0.85 15.83 -8.19
C ILE A 85 -1.03 16.90 -9.26
N LYS A 86 -0.63 16.62 -10.51
CA LYS A 86 -0.66 17.61 -11.61
C LYS A 86 -1.95 17.51 -12.43
N LYS A 87 -2.28 16.30 -12.87
CA LYS A 87 -3.43 16.04 -13.74
C LYS A 87 -4.10 14.75 -13.29
N CYS A 88 -5.41 14.81 -13.09
CA CYS A 88 -6.23 13.63 -12.92
C CYS A 88 -7.34 13.70 -13.98
N ALA A 89 -7.37 12.72 -14.87
CA ALA A 89 -8.41 12.60 -15.88
C ALA A 89 -9.12 11.27 -15.72
N THR A 90 -10.41 11.33 -15.46
CA THR A 90 -11.28 10.16 -15.41
C THR A 90 -11.44 9.58 -16.81
N ALA A 91 -11.45 8.24 -16.92
CA ALA A 91 -11.74 7.58 -18.17
C ALA A 91 -13.14 7.96 -18.67
N SER A 92 -13.27 8.18 -19.98
CA SER A 92 -14.56 8.41 -20.64
C SER A 92 -14.61 7.60 -21.93
N TYR A 93 -15.77 7.55 -22.59
CA TYR A 93 -15.95 6.76 -23.81
C TYR A 93 -14.89 7.14 -24.86
N GLY A 94 -14.01 6.19 -25.20
CA GLY A 94 -12.90 6.37 -26.14
C GLY A 94 -11.66 7.09 -25.59
N LYS A 95 -11.62 7.48 -24.30
CA LYS A 95 -10.45 8.14 -23.68
C LYS A 95 -9.99 7.39 -22.42
N LYS A 96 -8.72 6.99 -22.42
CA LYS A 96 -8.06 6.35 -21.29
C LYS A 96 -7.92 7.36 -20.14
N GLY A 97 -8.27 6.92 -18.93
CA GLY A 97 -7.99 7.69 -17.72
C GLY A 97 -6.49 7.78 -17.49
N ASN A 98 -6.04 8.91 -16.96
CA ASN A 98 -4.62 9.14 -16.71
C ASN A 98 -4.43 9.98 -15.43
N VAL A 99 -3.37 9.69 -14.70
CA VAL A 99 -2.94 10.48 -13.54
C VAL A 99 -1.48 10.85 -13.73
N ALA A 100 -1.19 12.14 -13.59
CA ALA A 100 0.16 12.69 -13.57
C ALA A 100 0.44 13.27 -12.19
N PHE A 101 1.56 12.90 -11.60
CA PHE A 101 1.98 13.34 -10.27
C PHE A 101 3.50 13.41 -10.17
N THR A 102 3.99 14.15 -9.19
CA THR A 102 5.41 14.21 -8.85
C THR A 102 5.66 13.38 -7.59
N LEU A 103 6.58 12.42 -7.69
CA LEU A 103 7.11 11.70 -6.55
C LEU A 103 8.40 12.33 -6.07
N LYS A 104 8.60 12.29 -4.76
CA LYS A 104 9.83 12.67 -4.08
C LYS A 104 10.39 11.46 -3.35
N ASP A 105 11.64 11.12 -3.64
CA ASP A 105 12.35 10.06 -2.93
C ASP A 105 12.93 10.55 -1.59
N LEU A 106 13.52 9.62 -0.82
CA LEU A 106 14.17 9.92 0.47
C LEU A 106 15.41 10.83 0.33
N ARG A 107 15.91 11.02 -0.90
CA ARG A 107 17.01 11.92 -1.23
C ARG A 107 16.52 13.27 -1.75
N TYR A 108 15.23 13.56 -1.58
CA TYR A 108 14.57 14.79 -2.00
C TYR A 108 14.57 15.01 -3.52
N LYS A 109 14.86 13.98 -4.32
CA LYS A 109 14.82 14.08 -5.78
C LYS A 109 13.39 13.88 -6.27
N LEU A 110 13.00 14.70 -7.25
CA LEU A 110 11.66 14.74 -7.81
C LEU A 110 11.59 13.96 -9.13
N TYR A 111 10.53 13.19 -9.30
CA TYR A 111 10.26 12.37 -10.48
C TYR A 111 8.84 12.60 -10.97
N ASP A 112 8.70 12.98 -12.23
CA ASP A 112 7.39 13.11 -12.86
C ASP A 112 6.91 11.76 -13.36
N ILE A 113 5.78 11.31 -12.81
CA ILE A 113 5.16 10.04 -13.12
C ILE A 113 3.88 10.29 -13.91
N ASN A 114 3.75 9.61 -15.05
CA ASN A 114 2.53 9.58 -15.84
C ASN A 114 2.00 8.15 -15.85
N TYR A 115 0.95 7.90 -15.09
CA TYR A 115 0.24 6.63 -15.13
C TYR A 115 -0.93 6.73 -16.10
N SER A 116 -0.97 5.83 -17.07
CA SER A 116 -2.09 5.68 -18.00
C SER A 116 -2.56 4.24 -17.99
N HIS A 117 -3.87 4.04 -17.92
CA HIS A 117 -4.43 2.70 -17.95
C HIS A 117 -4.34 2.14 -19.39
N HIS A 118 -3.47 1.16 -19.62
CA HIS A 118 -3.38 0.45 -20.89
C HIS A 118 -4.23 -0.83 -20.81
N GLN A 119 -5.42 -0.79 -21.43
CA GLN A 119 -6.02 -1.99 -22.05
C GLN A 119 -5.24 -2.32 -23.30
#